data_AF-A0AAQ1P1W3-F1
#
_entry.id   AF-A0AAQ1P1W3-F1
#
_cell.length_a   1.000
_cell.length_b   1.000
_cell.length_c   1.000
_cell.angle_alpha   90.00
_cell.angle_beta   90.00
_cell.angle_gamma   90.00
#
_symmetry.space_group_name_H-M   'P 1'
#
loop_
_entity.id
_entity.type
_entity.pdbx_description
1 polymer ?
#
loop_
_entity_poly.entity_id
_entity_poly.type
_entity_poly.pdbx_seq_one_letter_code
_entity_poly.pdbx_strand_id
1 'polypeptide(L)'
;MFLAGLMNWIGEVVPKENDLAGKQTIKQGQVHIKTIHETGSDGMIIGYRNLSLDKIEPDLFKSQDGYQSGTSKLMKGYQEIRPLTKDESDLYSTFSTWGYDVIRVLAEELSVSKKI
;
A
#
# COMPACT_ATOMS: atom_id res chain seq x y z
N MET A 1 -6.28 -12.52 0.72
CA MET A 1 -5.44 -11.38 0.35
C MET A 1 -6.09 -10.11 0.89
N PHE A 2 -5.32 -9.08 1.22
CA PHE A 2 -5.85 -7.76 1.60
C PHE A 2 -4.97 -6.66 1.03
N LEU A 3 -5.46 -5.42 0.99
CA LEU A 3 -4.66 -4.26 0.57
C LEU A 3 -3.96 -3.70 1.80
N ALA A 4 -2.63 -3.66 1.78
CA ALA A 4 -1.82 -3.03 2.81
C ALA A 4 -1.23 -1.73 2.29
N GLY A 5 -1.03 -0.77 3.18
CA GLY A 5 -0.35 0.49 2.89
C GLY A 5 0.75 0.76 3.90
N LEU A 6 1.90 1.25 3.41
CA LEU A 6 2.92 1.82 4.28
C LEU A 6 2.47 3.21 4.72
N MET A 7 2.15 3.39 6.00
CA MET A 7 1.70 4.67 6.54
C MET A 7 2.84 5.68 6.63
N ASN A 8 2.56 6.96 6.35
CA ASN A 8 3.50 8.07 6.55
C ASN A 8 3.58 8.48 8.03
N TRP A 9 4.09 7.56 8.85
CA TRP A 9 4.25 7.71 10.28
C TRP A 9 5.59 7.10 10.72
N ILE A 10 6.23 7.74 11.69
CA ILE A 10 7.51 7.31 12.28
C ILE A 10 7.39 7.51 13.79
N GLY A 11 7.83 6.53 14.56
CA GLY A 11 7.88 6.58 16.02
C GLY A 11 8.57 5.35 16.59
N GLU A 12 8.91 5.42 17.88
CA GLU A 12 9.67 4.39 18.59
C GLU A 12 8.78 3.39 19.36
N VAL A 13 7.47 3.66 19.43
CA VAL A 13 6.48 2.87 20.19
C VAL A 13 5.27 2.58 19.31
N VAL A 14 4.47 1.57 19.67
CA VAL A 14 3.22 1.27 18.93
C VAL A 14 2.34 2.52 18.81
N PRO A 15 1.91 2.92 17.60
CA PRO A 15 1.12 4.13 17.40
C PRO A 15 -0.26 4.01 18.05
N LYS A 16 -0.72 5.10 18.65
CA LYS A 16 -2.11 5.30 19.06
C LYS A 16 -2.91 5.90 17.91
N GLU A 17 -4.24 5.87 18.02
CA GLU A 17 -5.13 6.41 17.00
C GLU A 17 -4.80 7.86 16.62
N ASN A 18 -4.53 8.72 17.60
CA ASN A 18 -4.19 10.13 17.37
C ASN A 18 -2.83 10.32 16.68
N ASP A 19 -1.91 9.36 16.79
CA ASP A 19 -0.61 9.43 16.12
C ASP A 19 -0.75 9.23 14.60
N LEU A 20 -1.79 8.49 14.19
CA LEU A 20 -2.13 8.18 12.80
C LEU A 20 -3.09 9.18 12.17
N ALA A 21 -3.74 10.03 12.97
CA ALA A 21 -4.73 10.98 12.48
C ALA A 21 -4.14 11.95 11.44
N GLY A 22 -4.82 12.09 10.30
CA GLY A 22 -4.41 12.91 9.17
C GLY A 22 -3.22 12.37 8.38
N LYS A 23 -2.65 11.22 8.76
CA LYS A 23 -1.57 10.58 7.98
C LYS A 23 -2.16 9.85 6.78
N GLN A 24 -1.35 9.71 5.72
CA GLN A 24 -1.72 9.02 4.48
C GLN A 24 -0.82 7.79 4.28
N THR A 25 -1.21 6.91 3.38
CA THR A 25 -0.32 5.85 2.87
C THR A 25 0.70 6.43 1.89
N ILE A 26 1.96 6.03 1.99
CA ILE A 26 3.03 6.38 1.04
C ILE A 26 2.97 5.50 -0.20
N LYS A 27 2.73 4.19 0.00
CA LYS A 27 2.55 3.19 -1.06
C LYS A 27 1.56 2.15 -0.58
N GLN A 28 0.81 1.57 -1.52
CA GLN A 28 -0.08 0.44 -1.27
C GLN A 28 0.24 -0.77 -2.16
N GLY A 29 -0.12 -1.95 -1.68
CA GLY A 29 0.03 -3.21 -2.40
C GLY A 29 -0.78 -4.34 -1.78
N GLN A 30 -1.01 -5.39 -2.57
CA GLN A 30 -1.76 -6.55 -2.12
C GLN A 30 -0.85 -7.52 -1.35
N VAL A 31 -1.30 -8.02 -0.21
CA VAL A 31 -0.54 -8.96 0.63
C VAL A 31 -1.40 -10.15 1.07
N HIS A 32 -0.75 -11.25 1.43
CA HIS A 32 -1.40 -12.41 2.02
C HIS A 32 -1.58 -12.20 3.53
N ILE A 33 -2.58 -12.86 4.15
CA ILE A 33 -2.79 -12.78 5.62
C ILE A 33 -1.56 -13.26 6.40
N LYS A 34 -0.76 -14.14 5.78
CA LYS A 34 0.52 -14.62 6.30
C LYS A 34 1.49 -13.48 6.62
N THR A 35 1.40 -12.33 5.93
CA THR A 35 2.20 -11.15 6.28
C THR A 35 2.00 -10.76 7.74
N ILE A 36 0.76 -10.78 8.26
CA ILE A 36 0.48 -10.47 9.66
C ILE A 36 1.08 -11.51 10.60
N HIS A 37 1.02 -12.79 10.23
CA HIS A 37 1.61 -13.89 11.01
C HIS A 37 3.13 -13.78 11.12
N GLU A 38 3.81 -13.43 10.02
CA GLU A 38 5.28 -13.39 9.98
C GLU A 38 5.86 -12.08 10.53
N THR A 39 5.16 -10.95 10.39
CA THR A 39 5.72 -9.62 10.69
C THR A 39 4.91 -8.77 11.67
N GLY A 40 3.72 -9.22 12.07
CA GLY A 40 2.92 -8.52 13.09
C GLY A 40 3.58 -8.62 14.46
N SER A 41 3.41 -7.57 15.29
CA SER A 41 3.86 -7.60 16.68
C SER A 41 3.13 -8.74 17.41
N ASP A 42 3.86 -9.77 17.84
CA ASP A 42 3.30 -11.02 18.40
C ASP A 42 2.26 -11.71 17.51
N GLY A 43 2.34 -11.52 16.19
CA GLY A 43 1.37 -12.04 15.22
C GLY A 43 0.01 -11.34 15.26
N MET A 44 -0.09 -10.16 15.88
CA MET A 44 -1.35 -9.45 16.10
C MET A 44 -1.50 -8.20 15.21
N ILE A 45 -2.75 -7.87 14.90
CA ILE A 45 -3.12 -6.55 14.37
C ILE A 45 -3.25 -5.59 15.55
N ILE A 46 -2.46 -4.52 15.54
CA ILE A 46 -2.46 -3.51 16.59
C ILE A 46 -3.23 -2.27 16.12
N GLY A 47 -4.39 -2.02 16.75
CA GLY A 47 -5.21 -0.83 16.53
C GLY A 47 -6.28 -0.97 15.43
N TYR A 48 -7.14 0.04 15.38
CA TYR A 48 -8.20 0.20 14.38
C TYR A 48 -8.50 1.69 14.24
N ARG A 49 -8.54 2.20 13.00
CA ARG A 49 -8.97 3.56 12.69
C ARG A 49 -9.75 3.53 11.39
N ASN A 50 -10.90 4.21 11.36
CA ASN A 50 -11.69 4.31 10.15
C ASN A 50 -10.97 5.19 9.12
N LEU A 51 -10.58 4.60 7.98
CA LEU A 51 -9.84 5.26 6.91
C LEU A 51 -10.55 6.50 6.34
N SER A 52 -11.88 6.55 6.39
CA SER A 52 -12.65 7.69 5.89
C SER A 52 -12.40 8.98 6.68
N LEU A 53 -12.01 8.87 7.96
CA LEU A 53 -11.65 10.03 8.79
C LEU A 53 -10.41 10.75 8.26
N ASP A 54 -9.51 10.01 7.62
CA ASP A 54 -8.29 10.53 7.03
C ASP A 54 -8.35 10.60 5.51
N LYS A 55 -9.49 10.29 4.89
CA LYS A 55 -9.67 10.24 3.43
C LYS A 55 -8.69 9.29 2.72
N ILE A 56 -8.27 8.23 3.40
CA ILE A 56 -7.43 7.19 2.81
C ILE A 56 -8.30 6.32 1.92
N GLU A 57 -7.92 6.26 0.65
CA GLU A 57 -8.60 5.49 -0.39
C GLU A 57 -7.62 4.48 -1.01
N PRO A 58 -8.11 3.41 -1.65
CA PRO A 58 -7.23 2.55 -2.44
C PRO A 58 -6.54 3.32 -3.57
N ASP A 59 -5.25 3.07 -3.77
CA ASP A 59 -4.47 3.68 -4.85
C ASP A 59 -4.96 3.23 -6.24
N LEU A 60 -4.58 3.98 -7.27
CA LEU A 60 -4.73 3.59 -8.66
C LEU A 60 -3.56 2.72 -9.11
N PHE A 61 -3.87 1.61 -9.76
CA PHE A 61 -2.89 0.63 -10.24
C PHE A 61 -3.17 0.22 -11.69
N LYS A 62 -2.11 -0.23 -12.38
CA LYS A 62 -2.27 -1.03 -13.60
C LYS A 62 -2.38 -2.51 -13.25
N SER A 63 -3.26 -3.24 -13.92
CA SER A 63 -3.55 -4.66 -13.61
C SER A 63 -2.39 -5.63 -13.82
N GLN A 64 -1.40 -5.25 -14.62
CA GLN A 64 -0.28 -6.10 -15.02
C GLN A 64 0.95 -5.27 -15.34
N ASP A 65 2.12 -5.90 -15.32
CA ASP A 65 3.35 -5.24 -15.75
C ASP A 65 3.39 -5.10 -17.28
N GLY A 66 3.97 -4.00 -17.75
CA GLY A 66 3.90 -3.57 -19.14
C GLY A 66 2.50 -3.16 -19.62
N TYR A 67 2.43 -2.73 -20.88
CA TYR A 67 1.18 -2.33 -21.54
C TYR A 67 0.80 -3.34 -22.63
N GLN A 68 -0.46 -3.79 -22.58
CA GLN A 68 -1.07 -4.54 -23.65
C GLN A 68 -2.47 -3.99 -23.93
N SER A 69 -2.65 -3.52 -25.17
CA SER A 69 -3.90 -2.90 -25.61
C SER A 69 -5.08 -3.84 -25.44
N GLY A 70 -6.13 -3.37 -24.77
CA GLY A 70 -7.37 -4.13 -24.54
C GLY A 70 -7.34 -5.11 -23.37
N THR A 71 -6.18 -5.42 -22.78
CA THR A 71 -6.08 -6.32 -21.62
C THR A 71 -5.54 -5.64 -20.37
N SER A 72 -4.65 -4.65 -20.50
CA SER A 72 -4.22 -3.81 -19.38
C SER A 72 -5.40 -2.98 -18.88
N LYS A 73 -5.65 -2.99 -17.57
CA LYS A 73 -6.77 -2.28 -16.93
C LYS A 73 -6.26 -1.30 -15.89
N LEU A 74 -6.95 -0.18 -15.77
CA LEU A 74 -6.82 0.73 -14.63
C LEU A 74 -7.69 0.19 -13.50
N MET A 75 -7.10 0.07 -12.32
CA MET A 75 -7.74 -0.44 -11.12
C MET A 75 -7.69 0.60 -10.00
N LYS A 76 -8.68 0.60 -9.10
CA LYS A 76 -8.64 1.29 -7.81
C LYS A 76 -8.71 0.23 -6.70
N GLY A 77 -7.57 -0.05 -6.07
CA GLY A 77 -7.41 -1.27 -5.29
C GLY A 77 -7.76 -2.51 -6.12
N TYR A 78 -8.68 -3.34 -5.60
CA TYR A 78 -9.14 -4.56 -6.28
C TYR A 78 -10.20 -4.32 -7.38
N GLN A 79 -10.70 -3.10 -7.53
CA GLN A 79 -11.76 -2.81 -8.48
C GLN A 79 -11.17 -2.43 -9.85
N GLU A 80 -11.54 -3.17 -10.89
CA GLU A 80 -11.29 -2.74 -12.27
C GLU A 80 -12.22 -1.58 -12.64
N ILE A 81 -11.67 -0.47 -13.11
CA ILE A 81 -12.44 0.71 -13.51
C ILE A 81 -12.72 0.66 -15.02
N ARG A 82 -11.67 0.48 -15.82
CA ARG A 82 -11.72 0.52 -17.29
C ARG A 82 -10.41 -0.01 -17.90
N PRO A 83 -10.35 -0.21 -19.23
CA PRO A 83 -9.08 -0.38 -19.92
C PRO A 83 -8.11 0.79 -19.65
N LEU A 84 -6.83 0.45 -19.44
CA LEU A 84 -5.72 1.39 -19.30
C LEU A 84 -5.32 1.92 -20.67
N THR A 85 -4.97 3.19 -20.79
CA THR A 85 -4.38 3.71 -22.03
C THR A 85 -2.86 3.50 -22.04
N LYS A 86 -2.25 3.60 -23.22
CA LYS A 86 -0.79 3.49 -23.34
C LYS A 86 -0.06 4.58 -22.55
N ASP A 87 -0.56 5.81 -22.62
CA ASP A 87 0.05 6.98 -21.97
C ASP A 87 -0.04 6.90 -20.44
N GLU A 88 -1.02 6.18 -19.91
CA GLU A 88 -1.20 5.96 -18.47
C GLU A 88 -0.31 4.84 -17.89
N SER A 89 0.22 3.96 -18.75
CA SER A 89 0.96 2.77 -18.31
C SER A 89 2.17 3.08 -17.44
N ASP A 90 2.82 4.21 -17.68
CA ASP A 90 4.03 4.63 -16.96
C ASP A 90 3.70 5.51 -15.74
N LEU A 91 2.44 5.94 -15.59
CA LEU A 91 1.98 6.76 -14.46
C LEU A 91 1.64 5.93 -13.23
N TYR A 92 1.11 4.72 -13.44
CA TYR A 92 0.59 3.89 -12.36
C TYR A 92 1.49 2.70 -12.06
N SER A 93 1.63 2.41 -10.77
CA SER A 93 2.32 1.20 -10.31
C SER A 93 1.52 -0.05 -10.68
N THR A 94 2.21 -1.16 -10.93
CA THR A 94 1.56 -2.46 -11.14
C THR A 94 0.90 -2.95 -9.86
N PHE A 95 -0.34 -3.43 -9.97
CA PHE A 95 -1.04 -4.12 -8.90
C PHE A 95 -0.36 -5.47 -8.66
N SER A 96 0.65 -5.46 -7.80
CA SER A 96 1.47 -6.63 -7.49
C SER A 96 1.18 -7.18 -6.10
N THR A 97 1.46 -8.47 -5.93
CA THR A 97 1.48 -9.09 -4.60
C THR A 97 2.82 -8.81 -3.95
N TRP A 98 2.78 -8.13 -2.82
CA TRP A 98 3.94 -7.89 -1.97
C TRP A 98 4.23 -9.12 -1.12
N GLY A 99 5.51 -9.48 -1.04
CA GLY A 99 6.00 -10.44 -0.04
C GLY A 99 5.79 -9.89 1.38
N TYR A 100 5.87 -10.77 2.38
CA TYR A 100 5.62 -10.39 3.78
C TYR A 100 6.56 -9.28 4.29
N ASP A 101 7.74 -9.15 3.68
CA ASP A 101 8.80 -8.26 4.14
C ASP A 101 8.86 -6.89 3.42
N VAL A 102 8.05 -6.71 2.37
CA VAL A 102 8.14 -5.52 1.48
C VAL A 102 7.88 -4.22 2.24
N ILE A 103 6.95 -4.20 3.20
CA ILE A 103 6.65 -3.00 4.00
C ILE A 103 7.88 -2.56 4.80
N ARG A 104 8.62 -3.51 5.39
CA ARG A 104 9.85 -3.23 6.14
C ARG A 104 10.92 -2.65 5.22
N VAL A 105 11.18 -3.29 4.08
CA VAL A 105 12.15 -2.81 3.08
C VAL A 105 11.82 -1.39 2.61
N LEU A 106 10.56 -1.12 2.27
CA LEU A 106 10.11 0.22 1.86
C LEU A 106 10.31 1.27 2.98
N ALA A 107 10.03 0.90 4.23
CA ALA A 107 10.24 1.80 5.37
C ALA A 107 11.73 2.12 5.58
N GLU A 108 12.60 1.12 5.48
CA GLU A 108 14.06 1.27 5.59
C GLU A 108 14.61 2.17 4.46
N GLU A 109 14.22 1.91 3.21
CA GLU A 109 14.63 2.72 2.05
C GLU A 109 14.24 4.19 2.21
N LEU A 110 13.03 4.46 2.71
CA LEU A 110 12.53 5.81 2.94
C LEU A 110 13.26 6.51 4.10
N SER A 111 13.67 5.73 5.10
CA SER A 111 14.43 6.23 6.26
C SER A 111 15.88 6.58 5.89
N VAL A 112 16.46 5.90 4.90
CA VAL A 112 17.79 6.23 4.36
C VAL A 112 17.71 7.40 3.36
N SER A 113 16.65 7.44 2.54
CA SER A 113 16.49 8.47 1.49
C SER A 113 16.10 9.83 2.04
N LYS A 114 15.26 9.86 3.08
CA LYS A 114 15.08 11.06 3.89
C LYS A 114 16.26 11.10 4.85
N LYS A 115 17.24 11.98 4.65
CA LYS A 115 18.14 12.38 5.75
C LYS A 115 17.29 13.05 6.83
N ILE A 116 16.65 12.25 7.68
CA ILE A 116 16.08 12.67 8.96
C ILE A 116 17.25 12.72 9.94
#